data_AF-K9YWH7-F1
#
_entry.id   AF-K9YWH7-F1
#
_cell.length_a   1.000
_cell.length_b   1.000
_cell.length_c   1.000
_cell.angle_alpha   90.00
_cell.angle_beta   90.00
_cell.angle_gamma   90.00
#
_symmetry.space_group_name_H-M   'P 1'
#
loop_
_entity.id
_entity.type
_entity.pdbx_description
1 polymer ?
#
loop_
_entity_poly.entity_id
_entity_poly.type
_entity_poly.pdbx_seq_one_letter_code
_entity_poly.pdbx_strand_id
1 'polypeptide(L)'
;MFTGAGNDIIDAISAEGAARVYAGSGDDILVAGKGNRLLGQSGDDEFFTTDGGDNILYGGAGNDVFNLANAEIPSGVNEVRDFTQGEDILGINGFTDISFEDISLTQDGNAAVLGLSGQDFARLSGVDANNLGAEDFTFTDTNVGIA
;
A
#
# COMPACT_ATOMS: atom_id res chain seq x y z
N MET A 1 -3.22 18.73 -2.08
CA MET A 1 -3.43 18.57 -3.53
C MET A 1 -4.80 17.95 -3.72
N PHE A 2 -5.56 18.42 -4.70
CA PHE A 2 -6.83 17.84 -5.15
C PHE A 2 -6.74 17.73 -6.67
N THR A 3 -6.93 16.56 -7.26
CA THR A 3 -6.82 16.39 -8.72
C THR A 3 -8.19 16.40 -9.40
N GLY A 4 -9.21 15.83 -8.75
CA GLY A 4 -10.61 16.06 -9.08
C GLY A 4 -11.29 14.83 -9.68
N ALA A 5 -11.68 14.91 -10.96
CA ALA A 5 -12.34 13.79 -11.64
C ALA A 5 -11.50 13.36 -12.85
N GLY A 6 -11.56 12.08 -13.17
CA GLY A 6 -10.71 11.43 -14.17
C GLY A 6 -9.63 10.59 -13.50
N ASN A 7 -8.95 9.78 -14.31
CA ASN A 7 -7.86 8.94 -13.85
C ASN A 7 -6.57 9.76 -13.86
N ASP A 8 -5.99 9.98 -12.69
CA ASP A 8 -4.83 10.82 -12.44
C ASP A 8 -3.58 10.00 -12.08
N ILE A 9 -2.40 10.58 -12.33
CA ILE A 9 -1.13 10.06 -11.83
C ILE A 9 -0.52 11.11 -10.90
N ILE A 10 -0.35 10.76 -9.64
CA ILE A 10 0.09 11.65 -8.57
C ILE A 10 1.41 11.15 -8.00
N ASP A 11 2.48 11.91 -8.22
CA ASP A 11 3.78 11.67 -7.60
C ASP A 11 3.97 12.61 -6.40
N ALA A 12 3.98 12.03 -5.20
CA ALA A 12 4.25 12.72 -3.94
C ALA A 12 5.58 12.29 -3.29
N ILE A 13 6.53 11.73 -4.06
CA ILE A 13 7.84 11.29 -3.56
C ILE A 13 8.65 12.49 -3.04
N SER A 14 8.66 13.59 -3.81
CA SER A 14 9.49 14.77 -3.56
C SER A 14 8.79 15.87 -2.76
N ALA A 15 7.62 15.58 -2.18
CA ALA A 15 6.88 16.57 -1.41
C ALA A 15 7.70 17.07 -0.20
N GLU A 16 7.92 18.38 -0.12
CA GLU A 16 8.57 18.97 1.04
C GLU A 16 7.62 18.92 2.26
N GLY A 17 7.91 18.03 3.19
CA GLY A 17 7.05 17.74 4.34
C GLY A 17 5.88 16.82 4.00
N ALA A 18 5.05 16.51 5.00
CA ALA A 18 3.93 15.58 4.87
C ALA A 18 2.84 16.11 3.91
N ALA A 19 2.81 15.59 2.68
CA ALA A 19 1.79 15.91 1.69
C ALA A 19 0.39 15.47 2.16
N ARG A 20 -0.63 16.18 1.67
CA ARG A 20 -2.03 15.76 1.79
C ARG A 20 -2.63 15.74 0.40
N VAL A 21 -2.90 14.55 -0.10
CA VAL A 21 -3.40 14.28 -1.45
C VAL A 21 -4.81 13.73 -1.35
N TYR A 22 -5.67 14.20 -2.26
CA TYR A 22 -7.02 13.73 -2.49
C TYR A 22 -7.14 13.57 -4.01
N ALA A 23 -7.23 12.35 -4.51
CA ALA A 23 -7.24 12.10 -5.95
C ALA A 23 -8.63 12.41 -6.52
N GLY A 24 -9.66 11.73 -6.02
CA GLY A 24 -11.05 12.11 -6.26
C GLY A 24 -11.82 11.00 -6.94
N SER A 25 -12.39 11.25 -8.11
CA SER A 25 -13.16 10.21 -8.80
C SER A 25 -12.45 9.75 -10.05
N GLY A 26 -12.27 8.44 -10.22
CA GLY A 26 -11.51 7.85 -11.31
C GLY A 26 -10.55 6.82 -10.74
N ASP A 27 -9.95 6.02 -11.61
CA ASP A 27 -8.95 5.03 -11.19
C ASP A 27 -7.58 5.71 -11.19
N ASP A 28 -7.08 6.04 -10.00
CA ASP A 28 -5.91 6.90 -9.81
C ASP A 28 -4.66 6.10 -9.45
N ILE A 29 -3.48 6.62 -9.85
CA ILE A 29 -2.18 6.08 -9.44
C ILE A 29 -1.52 7.07 -8.49
N LEU A 30 -1.27 6.64 -7.26
CA LEU A 30 -0.75 7.46 -6.17
C LEU A 30 0.61 6.95 -5.69
N VAL A 31 1.67 7.72 -5.89
CA VAL A 31 3.02 7.38 -5.43
C VAL A 31 3.36 8.18 -4.17
N ALA A 32 3.55 7.47 -3.05
CA ALA A 32 3.81 8.04 -1.75
C ALA A 32 5.30 7.95 -1.40
N GLY A 33 5.91 9.11 -1.14
CA GLY A 33 7.23 9.21 -0.53
C GLY A 33 7.22 8.87 0.96
N LYS A 34 7.60 9.84 1.80
CA LYS A 34 7.67 9.68 3.25
C LYS A 34 6.66 10.57 3.99
N GLY A 35 5.95 10.00 4.95
CA GLY A 35 5.15 10.77 5.91
C GLY A 35 3.92 11.44 5.31
N ASN A 36 3.47 11.02 4.12
CA ASN A 36 2.37 11.64 3.42
C ASN A 36 1.01 11.07 3.86
N ARG A 37 -0.06 11.81 3.59
CA ARG A 37 -1.44 11.32 3.68
C ARG A 37 -2.09 11.36 2.31
N LEU A 38 -2.44 10.19 1.77
CA LEU A 38 -3.03 10.05 0.44
C LEU A 38 -4.42 9.41 0.56
N LEU A 39 -5.35 9.91 -0.23
CA LEU A 39 -6.72 9.41 -0.33
C LEU A 39 -7.06 9.26 -1.81
N GLY A 40 -7.40 8.05 -2.25
CA GLY A 40 -7.83 7.74 -3.62
C GLY A 40 -9.25 8.23 -3.87
N GLN A 41 -10.12 7.92 -2.91
CA GLN A 41 -11.52 8.30 -2.78
C GLN A 41 -12.51 7.40 -3.54
N SER A 42 -12.67 7.49 -4.85
CA SER A 42 -13.63 6.65 -5.57
C SER A 42 -13.11 6.21 -6.92
N GLY A 43 -13.17 4.91 -7.20
CA GLY A 43 -12.51 4.29 -8.34
C GLY A 43 -11.61 3.17 -7.84
N ASP A 44 -11.07 2.38 -8.75
CA ASP A 44 -10.12 1.33 -8.39
C ASP A 44 -8.70 1.94 -8.36
N ASP A 45 -8.21 2.32 -7.18
CA ASP A 45 -6.98 3.12 -7.05
C ASP A 45 -5.72 2.26 -6.75
N GLU A 46 -4.59 2.65 -7.33
CA GLU A 46 -3.30 2.00 -7.08
C GLU A 46 -2.34 2.91 -6.29
N PHE A 47 -1.95 2.46 -5.10
CA PHE A 47 -0.96 3.14 -4.25
C PHE A 47 0.40 2.47 -4.36
N PHE A 48 1.46 3.25 -4.50
CA PHE A 48 2.85 2.79 -4.47
C PHE A 48 3.62 3.54 -3.39
N THR A 49 4.05 2.85 -2.33
CA THR A 49 4.93 3.44 -1.32
C THR A 49 6.39 3.22 -1.70
N THR A 50 7.23 4.25 -1.53
CA THR A 50 8.68 4.17 -1.75
C THR A 50 9.45 4.05 -0.43
N ASP A 51 10.79 4.10 -0.47
CA ASP A 51 11.60 4.29 0.73
C ASP A 51 11.13 5.51 1.55
N GLY A 52 11.27 5.38 2.87
CA GLY A 52 10.92 6.36 3.88
C GLY A 52 9.72 5.95 4.73
N GLY A 53 8.66 5.41 4.10
CA GLY A 53 7.46 4.93 4.77
C GLY A 53 6.70 6.01 5.57
N ASP A 54 6.11 5.63 6.69
CA ASP A 54 5.34 6.50 7.60
C ASP A 54 4.12 7.19 6.94
N ASN A 55 3.63 6.65 5.81
CA ASN A 55 2.48 7.22 5.11
C ASN A 55 1.16 6.76 5.75
N ILE A 56 0.11 7.56 5.56
CA ILE A 56 -1.27 7.21 5.90
C ILE A 56 -2.06 7.13 4.59
N LEU A 57 -2.57 5.94 4.27
CA LEU A 57 -3.25 5.64 3.03
C LEU A 57 -4.72 5.33 3.31
N TYR A 58 -5.57 5.87 2.44
CA TYR A 58 -6.99 5.56 2.37
C TYR A 58 -7.31 5.25 0.91
N GLY A 59 -7.78 4.03 0.64
CA GLY A 59 -8.18 3.64 -0.71
C GLY A 59 -9.45 4.39 -1.08
N GLY A 60 -10.55 3.97 -0.49
CA GLY A 60 -11.83 4.67 -0.58
C GLY A 60 -12.91 3.67 -0.94
N ALA A 61 -13.62 3.93 -2.03
CA ALA A 61 -14.59 3.00 -2.58
C ALA A 61 -14.09 2.49 -3.93
N GLY A 62 -14.12 1.18 -4.12
CA GLY A 62 -13.50 0.52 -5.28
C GLY A 62 -12.54 -0.56 -4.82
N ASN A 63 -12.04 -1.34 -5.76
CA ASN A 63 -11.07 -2.40 -5.48
C ASN A 63 -9.66 -1.80 -5.54
N ASP A 64 -9.14 -1.42 -4.38
CA ASP A 64 -7.89 -0.68 -4.30
C ASP A 64 -6.68 -1.63 -4.17
N VAL A 65 -5.53 -1.21 -4.70
CA VAL A 65 -4.27 -1.95 -4.58
C VAL A 65 -3.26 -1.12 -3.82
N PHE A 66 -2.85 -1.61 -2.64
CA PHE A 66 -1.81 -1.00 -1.82
C PHE A 66 -0.48 -1.72 -2.03
N ASN A 67 0.35 -1.22 -2.96
CA ASN A 67 1.71 -1.71 -3.17
C ASN A 67 2.65 -1.15 -2.11
N LEU A 68 2.76 -1.87 -0.99
CA LEU A 68 3.35 -1.42 0.28
C LEU A 68 4.84 -1.71 0.42
N ALA A 69 5.41 -2.52 -0.46
CA ALA A 69 6.84 -2.73 -0.59
C ALA A 69 7.19 -3.00 -2.06
N ASN A 70 8.15 -2.26 -2.61
CA ASN A 70 8.43 -2.22 -4.04
C ASN A 70 9.95 -2.24 -4.27
N ALA A 71 10.51 -3.44 -4.48
CA ALA A 71 11.94 -3.75 -4.56
C ALA A 71 12.76 -3.50 -3.28
N GLU A 72 12.22 -2.71 -2.36
CA GLU A 72 12.78 -2.43 -1.04
C GLU A 72 11.66 -2.42 0.01
N ILE A 73 12.02 -2.81 1.23
CA ILE A 73 11.13 -2.71 2.40
C ILE A 73 11.22 -1.26 2.92
N PRO A 74 10.11 -0.52 3.00
CA PRO A 74 10.12 0.83 3.53
C PRO A 74 10.76 0.89 4.92
N SER A 75 11.59 1.92 5.14
CA SER A 75 12.25 2.13 6.43
C SER A 75 11.30 2.56 7.57
N GLY A 76 10.13 3.12 7.21
CA GLY A 76 9.04 3.44 8.13
C GLY A 76 7.79 2.60 7.83
N VAL A 77 6.92 2.43 8.82
CA VAL A 77 5.70 1.61 8.68
C VAL A 77 4.59 2.45 8.04
N ASN A 78 4.08 2.00 6.90
CA ASN A 78 2.91 2.62 6.27
C ASN A 78 1.62 2.18 6.97
N GLU A 79 0.63 3.05 7.07
CA GLU A 79 -0.66 2.76 7.69
C GLU A 79 -1.78 2.84 6.66
N VAL A 80 -2.43 1.71 6.39
CA VAL A 80 -3.67 1.64 5.59
C VAL A 80 -4.84 1.64 6.57
N ARG A 81 -5.84 2.51 6.35
CA ARG A 81 -6.86 2.78 7.37
C ARG A 81 -8.28 2.32 7.04
N ASP A 82 -8.53 1.89 5.83
CA ASP A 82 -9.85 1.48 5.32
C ASP A 82 -9.80 0.23 4.43
N PHE A 83 -8.74 -0.56 4.54
CA PHE A 83 -8.61 -1.83 3.81
C PHE A 83 -9.83 -2.72 4.01
N THR A 84 -10.46 -3.11 2.90
CA THR A 84 -11.63 -3.97 2.83
C THR A 84 -11.24 -5.33 2.27
N GLN A 85 -11.15 -6.33 3.15
CA GLN A 85 -10.83 -7.70 2.76
C GLN A 85 -11.81 -8.25 1.71
N GLY A 86 -11.27 -8.89 0.68
CA GLY A 86 -12.03 -9.44 -0.45
C GLY A 86 -12.44 -8.41 -1.51
N GLU A 87 -12.09 -7.13 -1.31
CA GLU A 87 -12.22 -6.03 -2.28
C GLU A 87 -10.82 -5.50 -2.64
N ASP A 88 -10.04 -5.12 -1.62
CA ASP A 88 -8.70 -4.56 -1.77
C ASP A 88 -7.59 -5.61 -1.77
N ILE A 89 -6.42 -5.24 -2.31
CA ILE A 89 -5.23 -6.09 -2.42
C ILE A 89 -3.98 -5.41 -1.84
N LEU A 90 -3.13 -6.21 -1.20
CA LEU A 90 -1.83 -5.80 -0.65
C LEU A 90 -0.69 -6.29 -1.56
N GLY A 91 0.00 -5.35 -2.20
CA GLY A 91 1.09 -5.65 -3.12
C GLY A 91 2.46 -5.65 -2.47
N ILE A 92 3.23 -6.72 -2.69
CA ILE A 92 4.65 -6.83 -2.34
C ILE A 92 5.41 -7.21 -3.61
N ASN A 93 6.08 -6.23 -4.20
CA ASN A 93 6.62 -6.34 -5.54
C ASN A 93 8.14 -6.16 -5.54
N GLY A 94 8.81 -6.69 -6.55
CA GLY A 94 10.23 -6.42 -6.80
C GLY A 94 11.18 -7.21 -5.91
N PHE A 95 10.73 -8.30 -5.28
CA PHE A 95 11.61 -9.20 -4.52
C PHE A 95 11.66 -10.57 -5.19
N THR A 96 12.81 -11.23 -5.10
CA THR A 96 13.00 -12.58 -5.64
C THR A 96 12.55 -13.64 -4.65
N ASP A 97 11.84 -14.65 -5.16
CA ASP A 97 11.43 -15.85 -4.43
C ASP A 97 10.67 -15.56 -3.12
N ILE A 98 9.84 -14.52 -3.11
CA ILE A 98 8.94 -14.22 -1.98
C ILE A 98 7.52 -14.71 -2.25
N SER A 99 6.83 -15.05 -1.17
CA SER A 99 5.45 -15.51 -1.17
C SER A 99 4.74 -15.08 0.12
N PHE A 100 3.46 -15.45 0.24
CA PHE A 100 2.70 -15.24 1.47
C PHE A 100 3.33 -15.93 2.69
N GLU A 101 4.04 -17.05 2.50
CA GLU A 101 4.70 -17.76 3.60
C GLU A 101 5.85 -16.95 4.24
N ASP A 102 6.38 -15.96 3.52
CA ASP A 102 7.44 -15.07 3.99
C ASP A 102 6.90 -13.84 4.74
N ILE A 103 5.58 -13.60 4.68
CA ILE A 103 4.92 -12.50 5.37
C ILE A 103 4.69 -12.88 6.83
N SER A 104 5.27 -12.10 7.73
CA SER A 104 4.95 -12.12 9.15
C SER A 104 3.67 -11.33 9.39
N LEU A 105 2.64 -11.99 9.91
CA LEU A 105 1.40 -11.35 10.34
C LEU A 105 1.29 -11.36 11.86
N THR A 106 1.19 -10.18 12.45
CA THR A 106 0.98 -10.03 13.90
C THR A 106 -0.18 -9.10 14.18
N GLN A 107 -0.80 -9.24 15.36
CA GLN A 107 -1.88 -8.35 15.79
C GLN A 107 -1.35 -7.33 16.80
N ASP A 108 -1.60 -6.04 16.56
CA ASP A 108 -1.38 -4.96 17.51
C ASP A 108 -2.66 -4.16 17.74
N GLY A 109 -3.29 -4.38 18.90
CA GLY A 109 -4.60 -3.82 19.21
C GLY A 109 -5.64 -4.24 18.17
N ASN A 110 -6.23 -3.27 17.49
CA ASN A 110 -7.22 -3.49 16.44
C ASN A 110 -6.63 -3.49 15.02
N ALA A 111 -5.31 -3.62 14.86
CA ALA A 111 -4.67 -3.63 13.55
C ALA A 111 -3.82 -4.87 13.32
N ALA A 112 -3.83 -5.33 12.07
CA ALA A 112 -2.84 -6.26 11.57
C ALA A 112 -1.54 -5.52 11.26
N VAL A 113 -0.40 -6.09 11.64
CA VAL A 113 0.93 -5.59 11.33
C VAL A 113 1.63 -6.61 10.44
N LEU A 114 2.11 -6.13 9.30
CA LEU A 114 2.76 -6.91 8.26
C LEU A 114 4.26 -6.66 8.34
N GLY A 115 5.02 -7.76 8.37
CA GLY A 115 6.46 -7.75 8.33
C GLY A 115 7.01 -8.67 7.24
N LEU A 116 8.21 -8.34 6.77
CA LEU A 116 8.98 -9.15 5.82
C LEU A 116 10.45 -9.12 6.27
N SER A 117 11.13 -10.27 6.23
CA SER A 117 12.54 -10.38 6.64
C SER A 117 12.85 -9.82 8.04
N GLY A 118 11.88 -9.88 8.97
CA GLY A 118 12.01 -9.38 10.34
C GLY A 118 11.84 -7.85 10.51
N GLN A 119 11.40 -7.15 9.48
CA GLN A 119 11.06 -5.73 9.51
C GLN A 119 9.57 -5.53 9.24
N ASP A 120 8.89 -4.80 10.12
CA ASP A 120 7.52 -4.35 9.90
C ASP A 120 7.51 -3.24 8.84
N PHE A 121 6.58 -3.31 7.90
CA PHE A 121 6.48 -2.34 6.79
C PHE A 121 5.08 -1.77 6.61
N ALA A 122 4.04 -2.45 7.09
CA ALA A 122 2.68 -1.96 7.03
C ALA A 122 1.83 -2.30 8.25
N ARG A 123 0.86 -1.44 8.54
CA ARG A 123 -0.17 -1.60 9.56
C ARG A 123 -1.54 -1.36 8.94
N LEU A 124 -2.45 -2.32 9.08
CA LEU A 124 -3.82 -2.25 8.56
C LEU A 124 -4.78 -1.99 9.72
N SER A 125 -5.29 -0.77 9.84
CA SER A 125 -6.20 -0.41 10.95
C SER A 125 -7.56 -1.08 10.80
N GLY A 126 -8.07 -1.63 11.89
CA GLY A 126 -9.40 -2.27 11.90
C GLY A 126 -9.42 -3.70 11.34
N VAL A 127 -8.27 -4.21 10.89
CA VAL A 127 -8.14 -5.55 10.32
C VAL A 127 -7.64 -6.53 11.39
N ASP A 128 -8.24 -7.71 11.44
CA ASP A 128 -7.75 -8.85 12.24
C ASP A 128 -6.73 -9.63 11.39
N ALA A 129 -5.49 -9.75 11.88
CA ALA A 129 -4.41 -10.43 11.21
C ALA A 129 -4.73 -11.90 10.90
N ASN A 130 -5.60 -12.56 11.68
CA ASN A 130 -5.97 -13.96 11.45
C ASN A 130 -6.95 -14.14 10.30
N ASN A 131 -7.58 -13.06 9.84
CA ASN A 131 -8.48 -13.12 8.70
C ASN A 131 -7.71 -13.01 7.38
N LEU A 132 -6.50 -12.44 7.39
CA LEU A 132 -5.71 -12.26 6.16
C LEU A 132 -5.20 -13.61 5.64
N GLY A 133 -5.45 -13.85 4.36
CA GLY A 133 -5.02 -15.04 3.62
C GLY A 133 -4.20 -14.69 2.39
N ALA A 134 -3.65 -15.69 1.70
CA ALA A 134 -2.82 -15.46 0.51
C ALA A 134 -3.58 -14.74 -0.62
N GLU A 135 -4.91 -14.84 -0.64
CA GLU A 135 -5.81 -14.15 -1.55
C GLU A 135 -5.83 -12.62 -1.41
N ASP A 136 -5.43 -12.09 -0.23
CA ASP A 136 -5.37 -10.65 0.03
C ASP A 136 -4.07 -10.02 -0.49
N PHE A 137 -3.17 -10.82 -1.06
CA PHE A 137 -1.83 -10.42 -1.43
C PHE A 137 -1.52 -10.67 -2.90
N THR A 138 -0.74 -9.77 -3.49
CA THR A 138 -0.06 -10.02 -4.77
C THR A 138 1.45 -9.93 -4.60
N PHE A 139 2.15 -10.81 -5.31
CA PHE A 139 3.61 -10.91 -5.31
C PHE A 139 4.14 -10.86 -6.73
N THR A 140 4.99 -9.89 -7.03
CA THR A 140 5.63 -9.76 -8.35
C THR A 140 7.14 -9.86 -8.22
N ASP A 141 7.75 -10.88 -8.85
CA ASP A 141 9.21 -11.06 -8.85
C ASP A 141 9.91 -10.14 -9.87
N THR A 142 11.14 -9.72 -9.55
CA THR A 142 12.08 -9.11 -10.49
C THR A 142 12.58 -10.06 -11.58
N ASN A 143 12.41 -11.38 -11.43
CA ASN A 143 12.76 -12.38 -12.43
C ASN A 143 11.74 -12.55 -13.55
N VAL A 144 10.83 -11.59 -13.77
CA VAL A 144 10.16 -11.47 -15.08
C VAL A 144 11.18 -10.98 -16.10
N GLY A 145 12.07 -11.90 -16.47
CA GLY A 145 12.95 -11.78 -17.60
C GLY A 145 12.09 -11.50 -18.82
N ILE A 146 12.32 -10.34 -19.40
CA ILE A 146 12.23 -10.14 -20.84
C ILE A 146 12.94 -11.32 -21.51
N ALA A 147 12.14 -12.30 -21.93
CA ALA A 147 12.52 -13.38 -22.84
C ALA A 147 12.21 -12.96 -24.27
#